data_AF-A0A2I0XB78-F1
#
_entry.id   AF-A0A2I0XB78-F1
#
_cell.length_a   1.000
_cell.length_b   1.000
_cell.length_c   1.000
_cell.angle_alpha   90.00
_cell.angle_beta   90.00
_cell.angle_gamma   90.00
#
_symmetry.space_group_name_H-M   'P 1'
#
loop_
_entity.id
_entity.type
_entity.pdbx_description
1 polymer ?
#
loop_
_entity_poly.entity_id
_entity_poly.type
_entity_poly.pdbx_seq_one_letter_code
_entity_poly.pdbx_strand_id
1 'polypeptide(L)'
;MINIGLKRFPKALECLHNVVTAPMSTINAIAIEAYKKYILVALIHLGQIPSLPKYTASTVLRSLKSYAQHLTEVSSGFMFFLWHPYVGLASSYATGKFSELEAFIQTNVEKFQTDNNLGLVKQVLSSLYKRNIQRLTQTYLTLSLQDIANAVHLNTSKEAEMQVLQMVIFLVLYLCSLL
;
A
#
# COMPACT_ATOMS: atom_id res chain seq x y z
N MET A 1 6.22 14.66 0.20
CA MET A 1 4.87 14.80 -0.41
C MET A 1 4.92 15.08 -1.92
N ILE A 2 5.80 15.97 -2.41
CA ILE A 2 5.91 16.32 -3.85
C ILE A 2 6.08 15.08 -4.75
N ASN A 3 6.98 14.15 -4.40
CA ASN A 3 7.20 12.93 -5.18
C ASN A 3 5.96 12.01 -5.26
N ILE A 4 5.08 12.05 -4.24
CA ILE A 4 3.82 11.30 -4.23
C ILE A 4 2.84 11.91 -5.23
N GLY A 5 2.73 13.26 -5.26
CA GLY A 5 1.89 13.98 -6.22
C GLY A 5 2.32 13.76 -7.67
N LEU A 6 3.63 13.67 -7.91
CA LEU A 6 4.22 13.35 -9.23
C LEU A 6 4.16 11.85 -9.59
N LYS A 7 3.51 11.01 -8.77
CA LYS A 7 3.44 9.53 -8.92
C LYS A 7 4.80 8.84 -9.05
N ARG A 8 5.87 9.47 -8.55
CA ARG A 8 7.22 8.90 -8.47
C ARG A 8 7.37 8.10 -7.18
N PHE A 9 6.61 7.00 -7.08
CA PHE A 9 6.55 6.15 -5.89
C PHE A 9 7.91 5.61 -5.39
N PRO A 10 8.87 5.15 -6.22
CA PRO A 10 10.16 4.66 -5.72
C PRO A 10 10.96 5.75 -4.98
N LYS A 11 11.12 6.92 -5.60
CA LYS A 11 11.78 8.08 -4.95
C LYS A 11 11.02 8.57 -3.73
N ALA A 12 9.69 8.52 -3.76
CA ALA A 12 8.87 8.88 -2.60
C ALA A 12 9.12 7.94 -1.41
N LEU A 13 9.25 6.64 -1.68
CA LEU A 13 9.50 5.62 -0.67
C LEU A 13 10.87 5.82 -0.01
N GLU A 14 11.93 6.09 -0.79
CA GLU A 14 13.25 6.43 -0.26
C GLU A 14 13.23 7.68 0.64
N CYS A 15 12.57 8.75 0.20
CA CYS A 15 12.46 9.96 1.01
C CYS A 15 11.73 9.70 2.33
N LEU A 16 10.63 8.92 2.29
CA LEU A 16 9.86 8.57 3.48
C LEU A 16 10.64 7.63 4.40
N HIS A 17 11.40 6.70 3.83
CA HIS A 17 12.31 5.82 4.56
C HIS A 17 13.31 6.64 5.37
N ASN A 18 13.96 7.61 4.74
CA ASN A 18 14.95 8.48 5.40
C ASN A 18 14.36 9.26 6.59
N VAL A 19 13.11 9.71 6.48
CA VAL A 19 12.40 10.40 7.57
C VAL A 19 12.16 9.47 8.76
N VAL A 20 11.82 8.20 8.50
CA VAL A 20 11.56 7.20 9.55
C VAL A 20 12.86 6.75 10.20
N THR A 21 13.96 6.65 9.44
CA THR A 21 15.27 6.24 9.96
C THR A 21 16.06 7.37 10.61
N ALA A 22 15.60 8.62 10.49
CA ALA A 22 16.28 9.76 11.07
C ALA A 22 16.40 9.61 12.61
N PRO A 23 17.58 9.88 13.20
CA PRO A 23 17.76 9.79 14.64
C PRO A 23 16.89 10.83 15.35
N MET A 24 15.96 10.37 16.19
CA MET A 24 15.08 11.21 16.99
C MET A 24 15.05 10.70 18.43
N SER A 25 15.12 11.62 19.40
CA SER A 25 15.00 11.32 20.82
C SER A 25 13.55 11.03 21.24
N THR A 26 12.58 11.65 20.57
CA THR A 26 11.13 11.46 20.76
C THR A 26 10.42 11.34 19.41
N ILE A 27 9.26 10.66 19.39
CA ILE A 27 8.48 10.48 18.15
C ILE A 27 7.70 11.76 17.85
N ASN A 28 8.02 12.40 16.72
CA ASN A 28 7.33 13.59 16.26
C ASN A 28 6.05 13.26 15.45
N ALA A 29 5.06 14.16 15.49
CA ALA A 29 3.84 14.04 14.67
C ALA A 29 4.13 13.87 13.17
N ILE A 30 5.16 14.56 12.67
CA ILE A 30 5.61 14.49 11.28
C ILE A 30 6.09 13.08 10.92
N ALA A 31 6.82 12.41 11.83
CA ALA A 31 7.32 11.06 11.61
C ALA A 31 6.17 10.04 11.56
N ILE A 32 5.15 10.23 12.40
CA ILE A 32 3.95 9.38 12.42
C ILE A 32 3.18 9.51 11.10
N GLU A 33 2.96 10.74 10.63
CA GLU A 33 2.26 10.99 9.37
C GLU A 33 3.05 10.47 8.16
N ALA A 34 4.37 10.68 8.14
CA ALA A 34 5.26 10.16 7.12
C ALA A 34 5.19 8.63 7.08
N TYR A 35 5.14 7.96 8.23
CA TYR A 35 5.07 6.51 8.30
C TYR A 35 3.74 5.93 7.84
N LYS A 36 2.60 6.56 8.16
CA LYS A 36 1.28 6.20 7.59
C LYS A 36 1.33 6.23 6.06
N LYS A 37 1.89 7.30 5.49
CA LYS A 37 2.06 7.46 4.04
C LYS A 37 3.07 6.48 3.45
N TYR A 38 4.12 6.12 4.19
CA TYR A 38 5.09 5.10 3.80
C TYR A 38 4.43 3.73 3.59
N ILE A 39 3.56 3.31 4.50
CA ILE A 39 2.80 2.04 4.36
C ILE A 39 1.96 2.06 3.09
N LEU A 40 1.19 3.11 2.86
CA LEU A 40 0.34 3.22 1.66
C LEU A 40 1.15 3.22 0.36
N VAL A 41 2.24 4.00 0.31
CA VAL A 41 3.12 4.06 -0.87
C VAL A 41 3.84 2.73 -1.10
N ALA A 42 4.27 2.05 -0.04
CA ALA A 42 4.85 0.72 -0.11
C ALA A 42 3.86 -0.31 -0.65
N LEU A 43 2.60 -0.28 -0.21
CA LEU A 43 1.54 -1.14 -0.74
C LEU A 43 1.25 -0.85 -2.22
N ILE A 44 1.28 0.42 -2.65
CA ILE A 44 1.06 0.77 -4.06
C ILE A 44 2.21 0.27 -4.95
N HIS A 45 3.46 0.46 -4.52
CA HIS A 45 4.63 0.19 -5.36
C HIS A 45 5.12 -1.26 -5.25
N LEU A 46 5.35 -1.73 -4.02
CA LEU A 46 5.92 -3.03 -3.72
C LEU A 46 4.85 -4.07 -3.40
N GLY A 47 3.64 -3.64 -3.01
CA GLY A 47 2.51 -4.46 -2.54
C GLY A 47 2.82 -5.37 -1.37
N GLN A 48 3.89 -5.05 -0.66
CA GLN A 48 4.27 -5.55 0.64
C GLN A 48 4.95 -4.41 1.38
N ILE A 49 4.91 -4.44 2.71
CA ILE A 49 5.63 -3.46 3.51
C ILE A 49 7.08 -3.95 3.62
N PRO A 50 8.07 -3.24 3.05
CA PRO A 50 9.47 -3.62 3.19
C PRO A 50 9.88 -3.51 4.67
N SER A 51 10.55 -4.56 5.15
CA SER A 51 11.08 -4.57 6.51
C SER A 51 12.16 -3.50 6.64
N LEU A 52 12.13 -2.75 7.73
CA LEU A 52 13.11 -1.72 7.98
C LEU A 52 14.49 -2.35 8.28
N PRO A 53 15.60 -1.76 7.79
CA PRO A 53 16.93 -2.22 8.08
C PRO A 53 17.26 -2.27 9.57
N LYS A 54 18.11 -3.23 9.97
CA LYS A 54 18.49 -3.47 11.37
C LYS A 54 19.24 -2.29 12.03
N TYR A 55 19.77 -1.35 11.24
CA TYR A 55 20.47 -0.15 11.74
C TYR A 55 19.54 0.99 12.18
N THR A 56 18.22 0.82 12.04
CA THR A 56 17.24 1.84 12.45
C THR A 56 17.39 2.12 13.95
N ALA A 57 17.39 3.40 14.34
CA ALA A 57 17.60 3.85 15.72
C ALA A 57 16.82 2.98 16.72
N SER A 58 17.47 2.56 17.81
CA SER A 58 16.91 1.60 18.78
C SER A 58 15.57 2.04 19.38
N THR A 59 15.29 3.35 19.45
CA THR A 59 13.97 3.91 19.81
C THR A 59 12.92 3.62 18.74
N VAL A 60 13.22 3.87 17.47
CA VAL A 60 12.33 3.61 16.33
C VAL A 60 12.18 2.10 16.10
N LEU A 61 13.23 1.30 16.28
CA LEU A 61 13.16 -0.16 16.20
C LEU A 61 12.40 -0.74 17.40
N ARG A 62 12.57 -0.24 18.63
CA ARG A 62 11.78 -0.68 19.78
C ARG A 62 10.33 -0.29 19.61
N SER A 63 10.04 0.92 19.17
CA SER A 63 8.68 1.37 18.87
C SER A 63 8.09 0.58 17.70
N LEU A 64 8.75 0.44 16.55
CA LEU A 64 8.29 -0.33 15.36
C LEU A 64 8.22 -1.84 15.57
N LYS A 65 9.12 -2.42 16.36
CA LYS A 65 9.11 -3.84 16.72
C LYS A 65 8.10 -4.13 17.83
N SER A 66 7.84 -3.20 18.75
CA SER A 66 6.62 -3.25 19.59
C SER A 66 5.37 -2.93 18.76
N TYR A 67 5.42 -2.12 17.70
CA TYR A 67 4.28 -1.92 16.80
C TYR A 67 3.96 -3.18 15.96
N ALA A 68 4.96 -4.02 15.62
CA ALA A 68 4.78 -5.27 14.88
C ALA A 68 4.57 -6.53 15.78
N GLN A 69 5.13 -6.56 16.99
CA GLN A 69 5.02 -7.71 17.91
C GLN A 69 3.96 -7.54 19.01
N HIS A 70 3.47 -6.34 19.27
CA HIS A 70 2.49 -6.07 20.34
C HIS A 70 1.04 -6.13 19.81
N LEU A 71 0.74 -7.15 19.00
CA LEU A 71 -0.58 -7.38 18.40
C LEU A 71 -1.56 -8.06 19.36
N THR A 72 -1.21 -8.24 20.64
CA THR A 72 -2.04 -9.00 21.58
C THR A 72 -2.34 -8.38 22.94
N GLU A 73 -1.65 -7.36 23.48
CA GLU A 73 -1.86 -7.04 24.92
C GLU A 73 -1.93 -5.59 25.40
N VAL A 74 -1.79 -4.53 24.56
CA VAL A 74 -1.97 -3.15 25.06
C VAL A 74 -2.91 -2.36 24.15
N SER A 75 -4.21 -2.53 24.40
CA SER A 75 -5.32 -1.87 23.71
C SER A 75 -5.56 -0.40 24.10
N SER A 76 -4.66 0.24 24.86
CA SER A 76 -5.02 1.43 25.66
C SER A 76 -4.26 2.72 25.33
N GLY A 77 -3.61 2.83 24.16
CA GLY A 77 -2.85 4.02 23.78
C GLY A 77 -3.44 4.79 22.59
N PHE A 78 -3.53 6.12 22.67
CA PHE A 78 -3.95 7.01 21.57
C PHE A 78 -3.21 6.72 20.25
N MET A 79 -1.92 6.35 20.33
CA MET A 79 -1.11 5.99 19.17
C MET A 79 -1.54 4.67 18.50
N PHE A 80 -2.05 3.69 19.25
CA PHE A 80 -2.54 2.41 18.71
C PHE A 80 -3.75 2.62 17.81
N PHE A 81 -4.71 3.46 18.25
CA PHE A 81 -5.90 3.79 17.48
C PHE A 81 -5.60 4.49 16.15
N LEU A 82 -4.53 5.28 16.08
CA LEU A 82 -4.09 5.97 14.86
C LEU A 82 -3.41 5.04 13.85
N TRP A 83 -2.87 3.90 14.29
CA TRP A 83 -2.04 3.01 13.47
C TRP A 83 -2.77 1.71 13.03
N HIS A 84 -3.68 1.23 13.88
CA HIS A 84 -4.49 0.03 13.64
C HIS A 84 -5.16 -0.05 12.24
N PRO A 85 -5.79 1.01 11.68
CA PRO A 85 -6.44 0.90 10.37
C PRO A 85 -5.43 0.72 9.22
N TYR A 86 -4.22 1.26 9.31
CA TYR A 86 -3.22 1.14 8.23
C TYR A 86 -2.58 -0.25 8.19
N VAL A 87 -2.36 -0.86 9.36
CA VAL A 87 -1.85 -2.24 9.47
C VAL A 87 -2.92 -3.24 9.08
N GLY A 88 -4.16 -3.05 9.57
CA GLY A 88 -5.29 -3.88 9.16
C GLY A 88 -5.49 -3.86 7.64
N LEU A 89 -5.35 -2.69 7.02
CA LEU A 89 -5.40 -2.53 5.57
C LEU A 89 -4.30 -3.33 4.86
N ALA A 90 -3.06 -3.32 5.39
CA ALA A 90 -1.97 -4.12 4.83
C ALA A 90 -2.21 -5.63 4.95
N SER A 91 -2.78 -6.08 6.07
CA SER A 91 -3.18 -7.48 6.26
C SER A 91 -4.30 -7.89 5.28
N SER A 92 -5.34 -7.07 5.13
CA SER A 92 -6.40 -7.31 4.14
C SER A 92 -5.86 -7.30 2.70
N TYR A 93 -4.87 -6.45 2.40
CA TYR A 93 -4.20 -6.43 1.10
C TYR A 93 -3.44 -7.73 0.83
N ALA A 94 -2.83 -8.35 1.86
CA ALA A 94 -2.12 -9.62 1.71
C ALA A 94 -3.04 -10.80 1.36
N THR A 95 -4.30 -10.77 1.81
CA THR A 95 -5.32 -11.77 1.42
C THR A 95 -5.66 -11.73 -0.07
N GLY A 96 -5.46 -10.58 -0.73
CA GLY A 96 -5.66 -10.44 -2.18
C GLY A 96 -7.11 -10.30 -2.63
N LYS A 97 -8.08 -10.31 -1.71
CA LYS A 97 -9.51 -10.21 -2.00
C LYS A 97 -9.96 -8.76 -2.05
N PHE A 98 -10.59 -8.40 -3.18
CA PHE A 98 -11.04 -7.03 -3.42
C PHE A 98 -12.15 -6.59 -2.47
N SER A 99 -13.21 -7.40 -2.34
CA SER A 99 -14.40 -7.05 -1.56
C SER A 99 -14.10 -6.86 -0.06
N GLU A 100 -13.19 -7.66 0.49
CA GLU A 100 -12.77 -7.53 1.88
C GLU A 100 -11.99 -6.22 2.11
N LEU A 101 -11.10 -5.86 1.18
CA LEU A 101 -10.33 -4.63 1.26
C LEU A 101 -11.22 -3.39 1.11
N GLU A 102 -12.17 -3.42 0.16
CA GLU A 102 -13.12 -2.34 -0.04
C GLU A 102 -14.03 -2.13 1.18
N ALA A 103 -14.58 -3.22 1.75
CA ALA A 103 -15.38 -3.16 2.97
C ALA A 103 -14.58 -2.57 4.14
N PHE A 104 -13.32 -3.00 4.32
CA PHE A 104 -12.45 -2.49 5.38
C PHE A 104 -12.16 -0.98 5.22
N ILE A 105 -11.94 -0.53 3.97
CA ILE A 105 -11.77 0.89 3.66
C ILE A 105 -13.05 1.64 4.01
N GLN A 106 -14.22 1.13 3.61
CA GLN A 106 -15.52 1.75 3.85
C GLN A 106 -15.82 1.94 5.34
N THR A 107 -15.47 0.96 6.18
CA THR A 107 -15.60 1.05 7.63
C THR A 107 -14.67 2.10 8.26
N ASN A 108 -13.53 2.42 7.64
CA ASN A 108 -12.51 3.31 8.20
C ASN A 108 -12.34 4.63 7.42
N VAL A 109 -13.28 4.98 6.53
CA VAL A 109 -13.19 6.18 5.65
C VAL A 109 -12.94 7.45 6.44
N GLU A 110 -13.64 7.65 7.54
CA GLU A 110 -13.56 8.87 8.37
C GLU A 110 -12.12 9.11 8.88
N LYS A 111 -11.41 8.03 9.26
CA LYS A 111 -10.03 8.11 9.73
C LYS A 111 -9.07 8.49 8.60
N PHE A 112 -9.25 7.89 7.42
CA PHE A 112 -8.44 8.21 6.24
C PHE A 112 -8.71 9.61 5.70
N GLN A 113 -9.94 10.10 5.86
CA GLN A 113 -10.34 11.45 5.46
C GLN A 113 -9.75 12.50 6.42
N THR A 114 -9.76 12.21 7.73
CA THR A 114 -9.10 13.06 8.75
C THR A 114 -7.61 13.19 8.49
N ASP A 115 -6.95 12.10 8.10
CA ASP A 115 -5.52 12.07 7.77
C ASP A 115 -5.19 12.60 6.35
N ASN A 116 -6.18 13.05 5.57
CA ASN A 116 -6.05 13.46 4.15
C ASN A 116 -5.39 12.41 3.23
N ASN A 117 -5.53 11.13 3.56
CA ASN A 117 -4.90 10.01 2.86
C ASN A 117 -5.87 9.22 1.97
N LEU A 118 -7.15 9.62 1.89
CA LEU A 118 -8.19 8.91 1.15
C LEU A 118 -7.82 8.64 -0.32
N GLY A 119 -7.17 9.59 -0.99
CA GLY A 119 -6.71 9.43 -2.38
C GLY A 119 -5.68 8.32 -2.53
N LEU A 120 -4.76 8.18 -1.58
CA LEU A 120 -3.76 7.12 -1.58
C LEU A 120 -4.39 5.76 -1.28
N VAL A 121 -5.36 5.70 -0.38
CA VAL A 121 -6.11 4.46 -0.07
C VAL A 121 -6.86 3.96 -1.31
N LYS A 122 -7.51 4.85 -2.06
CA LYS A 122 -8.12 4.48 -3.36
C LYS A 122 -7.09 3.98 -4.37
N GLN A 123 -5.89 4.56 -4.39
CA GLN A 123 -4.80 4.06 -5.24
C GLN A 123 -4.31 2.68 -4.79
N VAL A 124 -4.28 2.38 -3.49
CA VAL A 124 -3.99 1.02 -2.99
C VAL A 124 -5.03 0.04 -3.52
N LEU A 125 -6.32 0.38 -3.45
CA LEU A 125 -7.40 -0.44 -3.99
C LEU A 125 -7.21 -0.71 -5.50
N SER A 126 -6.92 0.32 -6.29
CA SER A 126 -6.62 0.17 -7.72
C SER A 126 -5.33 -0.63 -8.00
N SER A 127 -4.34 -0.55 -7.11
CA SER A 127 -3.08 -1.31 -7.25
C SER A 127 -3.31 -2.82 -7.10
N LEU A 128 -4.30 -3.22 -6.30
CA LEU A 128 -4.61 -4.63 -6.07
C LEU A 128 -5.06 -5.31 -7.37
N TYR A 129 -5.93 -4.65 -8.15
CA TYR A 129 -6.35 -5.13 -9.47
C TYR A 129 -5.17 -5.44 -10.38
N LYS A 130 -4.26 -4.48 -10.52
CA LYS A 130 -3.07 -4.61 -11.37
C LYS A 130 -2.18 -5.75 -10.90
N ARG A 131 -2.03 -5.92 -9.59
CA ARG A 131 -1.18 -6.95 -9.00
C ARG A 131 -1.76 -8.35 -9.16
N ASN A 132 -3.07 -8.50 -9.00
CA ASN A 132 -3.74 -9.79 -9.24
C ASN A 132 -3.61 -10.21 -10.71
N ILE A 133 -3.79 -9.28 -11.65
CA ILE A 133 -3.57 -9.54 -13.08
C ILE A 133 -2.11 -9.90 -13.37
N GLN A 134 -1.13 -9.16 -12.80
CA GLN A 134 0.30 -9.49 -12.95
C GLN A 134 0.64 -10.91 -12.46
N ARG A 135 0.03 -11.34 -11.35
CA ARG A 135 0.23 -12.71 -10.84
C ARG A 135 -0.33 -13.76 -11.80
N LEU A 136 -1.50 -13.51 -12.39
CA LEU A 136 -2.08 -14.40 -13.41
C LEU A 136 -1.17 -14.50 -14.64
N THR A 137 -0.58 -13.39 -15.10
CA THR A 137 0.35 -13.42 -16.25
C THR A 137 1.66 -14.14 -15.97
N GLN A 138 2.05 -14.28 -14.70
CA GLN A 138 3.26 -15.04 -14.33
C GLN A 138 3.00 -16.56 -14.31
N THR A 139 1.78 -17.00 -14.04
CA THR A 139 1.42 -18.43 -13.98
C THR A 139 0.83 -18.96 -15.27
N TYR A 140 0.14 -18.11 -16.05
CA TYR A 140 -0.55 -18.50 -17.27
C TYR A 140 0.07 -17.85 -18.50
N LEU A 141 0.46 -18.66 -19.49
CA LEU A 141 0.93 -18.19 -20.79
C LEU A 141 -0.22 -17.64 -21.65
N THR A 142 -1.37 -18.30 -21.60
CA THR A 142 -2.61 -17.93 -22.29
C THR A 142 -3.77 -18.07 -21.32
N LEU A 143 -4.55 -17.00 -21.14
CA LEU A 143 -5.70 -16.99 -20.24
C LEU A 143 -6.85 -16.23 -20.92
N SER A 144 -8.08 -16.71 -20.79
CA SER A 144 -9.23 -16.04 -21.39
C SER A 144 -9.60 -14.76 -20.61
N LEU A 145 -10.19 -13.78 -21.29
CA LEU A 145 -10.67 -12.54 -20.64
C LEU A 145 -11.76 -12.82 -19.58
N GLN A 146 -12.54 -13.89 -19.76
CA GLN A 146 -13.56 -14.30 -18.79
C GLN A 146 -12.93 -14.86 -17.52
N ASP A 147 -11.88 -15.68 -17.65
CA ASP A 147 -11.16 -16.23 -16.50
C ASP A 147 -10.43 -15.14 -15.71
N ILE A 148 -9.89 -14.13 -16.41
CA ILE A 148 -9.31 -12.93 -15.77
C ILE A 148 -10.39 -12.17 -15.00
N ALA A 149 -11.56 -11.94 -15.60
CA ALA A 149 -12.66 -11.25 -14.94
C ALA A 149 -13.11 -11.99 -13.67
N ASN A 150 -13.25 -13.32 -13.77
CA ASN A 150 -13.64 -14.17 -12.64
C ASN A 150 -12.60 -14.17 -11.52
N ALA A 151 -11.31 -14.30 -11.85
CA ALA A 151 -10.22 -14.33 -10.88
C ALA A 151 -10.02 -12.99 -10.15
N VAL A 152 -10.42 -11.89 -10.79
CA VAL A 152 -10.22 -10.53 -10.28
C VAL A 152 -11.54 -9.92 -9.76
N HIS A 153 -12.62 -10.71 -9.74
CA HIS A 153 -13.97 -10.29 -9.33
C HIS A 153 -14.50 -9.06 -10.10
N LEU A 154 -14.21 -8.99 -11.40
CA LEU A 154 -14.81 -8.01 -12.31
C LEU A 154 -16.11 -8.58 -12.90
N ASN A 155 -17.13 -7.74 -13.02
CA ASN A 155 -18.46 -8.18 -13.45
C ASN A 155 -18.55 -8.40 -14.97
N THR A 156 -17.63 -7.85 -15.76
CA THR A 156 -17.73 -7.87 -17.22
C THR A 156 -16.38 -8.08 -17.91
N SER A 157 -16.36 -8.92 -18.95
CA SER A 157 -15.17 -9.18 -19.78
C SER A 157 -14.56 -7.90 -20.38
N LYS A 158 -15.39 -6.91 -20.74
CA LYS A 158 -14.95 -5.59 -21.23
C LYS A 158 -14.16 -4.78 -20.20
N GLU A 159 -14.51 -4.89 -18.91
CA GLU A 159 -13.76 -4.21 -17.85
C GLU A 159 -12.38 -4.84 -17.68
N ALA A 160 -12.30 -6.18 -17.75
CA ALA A 160 -11.04 -6.91 -17.73
C ALA A 160 -10.15 -6.51 -18.92
N GLU A 161 -10.71 -6.43 -20.14
CA GLU A 161 -10.01 -5.96 -21.33
C GLU A 161 -9.45 -4.55 -21.14
N MET A 162 -10.27 -3.61 -20.63
CA MET A 162 -9.85 -2.23 -20.40
C MET A 162 -8.73 -2.13 -19.34
N GLN A 163 -8.82 -2.90 -18.26
CA GLN A 163 -7.78 -2.95 -17.22
C GLN A 163 -6.45 -3.51 -17.77
N VAL A 164 -6.51 -4.58 -18.57
CA VAL A 164 -5.33 -5.17 -19.22
C VAL A 164 -4.72 -4.17 -20.20
N LEU A 165 -5.52 -3.50 -21.03
CA LEU A 165 -5.04 -2.45 -21.95
C LEU A 165 -4.34 -1.33 -21.21
N GLN A 166 -4.92 -0.83 -20.11
CA GLN A 166 -4.28 0.20 -19.29
C GLN A 166 -2.94 -0.25 -18.70
N MET A 167 -2.80 -1.53 -18.35
CA MET A 167 -1.54 -2.10 -17.85
C MET A 167 -0.48 -2.17 -18.95
N VAL A 168 -0.85 -2.61 -20.16
CA VAL A 168 0.07 -2.69 -21.31
C VAL A 168 0.53 -1.29 -21.72
N ILE A 169 -0.39 -0.33 -21.85
CA ILE A 169 -0.07 1.05 -22.21
C ILE A 169 0.86 1.68 -21.17
N PHE A 170 0.59 1.48 -19.87
CA PHE A 170 1.44 2.00 -18.82
C PHE A 170 2.84 1.38 -18.84
N LEU A 171 2.96 0.07 -19.08
CA LEU A 171 4.24 -0.63 -19.17
C LEU A 171 5.07 -0.13 -20.37
N VAL A 172 4.43 0.03 -21.54
CA VAL A 172 5.07 0.56 -22.76
C VAL A 172 5.53 2.01 -22.55
N LEU A 173 4.71 2.86 -21.93
CA LEU A 173 5.09 4.24 -21.61
C LEU A 173 6.24 4.30 -20.59
N TYR A 174 6.27 3.38 -19.63
CA TYR A 174 7.33 3.31 -18.62
C TYR A 174 8.68 2.88 -19.23
N LEU A 175 8.66 1.89 -20.13
CA LEU A 175 9.80 1.49 -20.94
C LEU A 175 10.29 2.62 -21.85
N CYS A 176 9.36 3.33 -22.50
CA CYS A 176 9.68 4.44 -23.40
C CYS A 176 10.21 5.69 -22.64
N SER A 177 9.89 5.84 -21.35
CA SER A 177 10.43 6.93 -20.51
C SER A 177 11.81 6.59 -19.90
N LEU A 178 12.25 5.33 -20.01
CA LEU A 178 13.53 4.85 -19.49
C LEU A 178 14.62 4.74 -20.58
N LEU A 179 14.23 4.88 -21.86
CA LEU A 179 15.07 4.91 -23.07
C LEU A 179 15.29 6.34 -23.52
#